data_AF-A0A7C1TMJ4-F1
#
_entry.id   AF-A0A7C1TMJ4-F1
#
_cell.length_a   1.000
_cell.length_b   1.000
_cell.length_c   1.000
_cell.angle_alpha   90.00
_cell.angle_beta   90.00
_cell.angle_gamma   90.00
#
_symmetry.space_group_name_H-M   'P 1'
#
loop_
_entity.id
_entity.type
_entity.pdbx_description
1 polymer ?
#
loop_
_entity_poly.entity_id
_entity_poly.type
_entity_poly.pdbx_seq_one_letter_code
_entity_poly.pdbx_strand_id
1 'polypeptide(L)'
;MLISALLLGGFAVIGTAMVALTHEATAERIAANHRARLLKSLHLLVTPEMHDNDLVTDMITVTDKELLGTDKPVRVWRARKDGKPVAVIINSVAPDGYNGRIELLVAIRQDGTLLGVRVISHHETPGLGDAIEAEKSNWIHSFDNHSLKDPDPKHWKVKRDGGVFDQFTGATITPRAVVKAVYRTLVYFEKHRDELFDRPAEPMEEIRHE
;
A
#
# COMPACT_ATOMS: atom_id res chain seq x y z
N MET A 1 -51.92 -5.58 20.13
CA MET A 1 -50.88 -4.95 19.28
C MET A 1 -49.80 -4.24 20.10
N LEU A 2 -50.13 -3.48 21.15
CA LEU A 2 -49.14 -2.76 21.98
C LEU A 2 -48.12 -3.68 22.70
N ILE A 3 -48.56 -4.82 23.25
CA ILE A 3 -47.69 -5.77 23.98
C ILE A 3 -46.61 -6.35 23.05
N SER A 4 -46.98 -6.74 21.83
CA SER A 4 -46.03 -7.26 20.83
C SER A 4 -45.00 -6.20 20.42
N ALA A 5 -45.41 -4.94 20.30
CA ALA A 5 -44.49 -3.83 20.01
C ALA A 5 -43.50 -3.59 21.16
N LEU A 6 -43.95 -3.67 22.42
CA LEU A 6 -43.08 -3.55 23.59
C LEU A 6 -42.09 -4.72 23.71
N LEU A 7 -42.54 -5.95 23.47
CA LEU A 7 -41.68 -7.13 23.47
C LEU A 7 -40.61 -7.05 22.38
N LEU A 8 -41.00 -6.67 21.16
CA LEU A 8 -40.06 -6.52 20.04
C LEU A 8 -39.07 -5.37 20.29
N GLY A 9 -39.54 -4.25 20.83
CA GLY A 9 -38.69 -3.12 21.22
C GLY A 9 -37.67 -3.50 22.29
N GLY A 10 -38.09 -4.23 23.34
CA GLY A 10 -37.19 -4.71 24.38
C GLY A 10 -36.12 -5.66 23.84
N PHE A 11 -36.51 -6.60 22.96
CA PHE A 11 -35.56 -7.49 22.32
C PHE A 11 -34.54 -6.74 21.45
N ALA A 12 -34.99 -5.74 20.68
CA ALA A 12 -34.11 -4.90 19.88
C ALA A 12 -33.11 -4.13 20.75
N VAL A 13 -33.55 -3.51 21.85
CA VAL A 13 -32.68 -2.78 22.77
C VAL A 13 -31.61 -3.70 23.37
N ILE A 14 -32.00 -4.90 23.83
CA ILE A 14 -31.07 -5.87 24.41
C ILE A 14 -30.07 -6.34 23.35
N GLY A 15 -30.54 -6.65 22.14
CA GLY A 15 -29.68 -7.07 21.03
C GLY A 15 -28.66 -5.99 20.65
N THR A 16 -29.10 -4.74 20.47
CA THR A 16 -28.22 -3.61 20.17
C THR A 16 -27.22 -3.36 21.29
N ALA A 17 -27.63 -3.42 22.57
CA ALA A 17 -26.74 -3.24 23.69
C ALA A 17 -25.65 -4.34 23.75
N MET A 18 -26.03 -5.59 23.50
CA MET A 18 -25.08 -6.70 23.46
C MET A 18 -24.06 -6.55 22.33
N VAL A 19 -24.50 -6.13 21.14
CA VAL A 19 -23.61 -5.85 20.00
C VAL A 19 -22.70 -4.65 20.30
N ALA A 20 -23.22 -3.58 20.90
CA ALA A 20 -22.44 -2.39 21.24
C ALA A 20 -21.33 -2.72 22.25
N LEU A 21 -21.66 -3.43 23.33
CA LEU A 21 -20.68 -3.87 24.32
C LEU A 21 -19.61 -4.79 23.72
N THR A 22 -20.01 -5.70 22.83
CA THR A 22 -19.06 -6.58 22.14
C THR A 22 -18.14 -5.80 21.22
N HIS A 23 -18.68 -4.83 20.48
CA HIS A 23 -17.90 -3.96 19.59
C HIS A 23 -16.90 -3.12 20.39
N GLU A 24 -17.32 -2.48 21.48
CA GLU A 24 -16.45 -1.66 22.34
C GLU A 24 -15.33 -2.51 22.97
N ALA A 25 -15.68 -3.69 23.50
CA ALA A 25 -14.72 -4.62 24.10
C ALA A 25 -13.71 -5.21 23.09
N THR A 26 -14.05 -5.25 21.79
CA THR A 26 -13.18 -5.80 20.74
C THR A 26 -12.47 -4.75 19.90
N ALA A 27 -12.91 -3.49 19.93
CA ALA A 27 -12.37 -2.41 19.11
C ALA A 27 -10.86 -2.21 19.31
N GLU A 28 -10.37 -2.22 20.55
CA GLU A 28 -8.94 -2.09 20.84
C GLU A 28 -8.12 -3.25 20.25
N ARG A 29 -8.63 -4.47 20.39
CA ARG A 29 -7.95 -5.67 19.87
C ARG A 29 -7.94 -5.70 18.35
N ILE A 30 -9.02 -5.25 17.72
CA ILE A 30 -9.10 -5.07 16.27
C ILE A 30 -8.06 -4.04 15.83
N ALA A 31 -8.01 -2.86 16.47
CA ALA A 31 -7.04 -1.82 16.17
C ALA A 31 -5.58 -2.30 16.32
N ALA A 32 -5.27 -3.01 17.40
CA ALA A 32 -3.94 -3.60 17.62
C ALA A 32 -3.57 -4.62 16.54
N ASN A 33 -4.50 -5.50 16.16
CA ASN A 33 -4.29 -6.48 15.09
C ASN A 33 -4.10 -5.81 13.71
N HIS A 34 -4.85 -4.74 13.41
CA HIS A 34 -4.65 -3.98 12.17
C HIS A 34 -3.28 -3.30 12.13
N ARG A 35 -2.89 -2.64 13.23
CA ARG A 35 -1.58 -2.03 13.36
C ARG A 35 -0.44 -3.04 13.20
N ALA A 36 -0.54 -4.21 13.85
CA ALA A 36 0.47 -5.26 13.74
C ALA A 36 0.57 -5.82 12.32
N ARG A 37 -0.55 -5.99 11.62
CA ARG A 37 -0.56 -6.42 10.20
C ARG A 37 0.08 -5.39 9.28
N LEU A 38 -0.26 -4.10 9.46
CA LEU A 38 0.35 -3.03 8.69
C LEU A 38 1.87 -2.99 8.92
N LEU A 39 2.31 -2.96 10.18
CA LEU A 39 3.73 -2.93 10.52
C LEU A 39 4.48 -4.14 9.93
N LYS A 40 3.88 -5.33 9.99
CA LYS A 40 4.44 -6.53 9.34
C LYS A 40 4.63 -6.31 7.84
N SER A 41 3.64 -5.78 7.13
CA SER A 41 3.75 -5.50 5.70
C SER A 41 4.81 -4.44 5.38
N LEU A 42 4.94 -3.40 6.20
CA LEU A 42 6.00 -2.39 6.04
C LEU A 42 7.39 -3.01 6.27
N HIS A 43 7.53 -3.89 7.27
CA HIS A 43 8.80 -4.57 7.57
C HIS A 43 9.24 -5.59 6.52
N LEU A 44 8.33 -6.06 5.64
CA LEU A 44 8.71 -6.85 4.46
C LEU A 44 9.48 -6.05 3.41
N LEU A 45 9.49 -4.71 3.53
CA LEU A 45 10.12 -3.79 2.59
C LEU A 45 11.23 -2.95 3.24
N VAL A 46 11.03 -2.50 4.48
CA VAL A 46 12.02 -1.77 5.26
C VAL A 46 12.26 -2.55 6.54
N THR A 47 13.41 -3.21 6.65
CA THR A 47 13.66 -4.11 7.78
C THR A 47 13.85 -3.32 9.10
N PRO A 48 13.58 -3.92 10.26
CA PRO A 48 13.70 -3.24 11.56
C PRO A 48 15.09 -2.64 11.84
N GLU A 49 16.14 -3.18 11.22
CA GLU A 49 17.50 -2.67 11.38
C GLU A 49 17.70 -1.31 10.69
N MET A 50 16.94 -1.05 9.62
CA MET A 50 17.06 0.15 8.78
C MET A 50 16.48 1.41 9.43
N HIS A 51 15.65 1.28 10.46
CA HIS A 51 15.00 2.43 11.10
C HIS A 51 14.99 2.28 12.63
N ASP A 52 14.59 3.33 13.34
CA ASP A 52 14.34 3.34 14.78
C ASP A 52 13.08 4.13 15.16
N ASN A 53 12.49 4.86 14.21
CA ASN A 53 11.21 5.53 14.38
C ASN A 53 10.03 4.56 14.25
N ASP A 54 8.87 4.99 14.76
CA ASP A 54 7.59 4.30 14.58
C ASP A 54 7.04 4.57 13.17
N LEU A 55 7.29 3.64 12.25
CA LEU A 55 6.86 3.72 10.85
C LEU A 55 5.37 3.97 10.69
N VAL A 56 4.54 3.37 11.55
CA VAL A 56 3.08 3.46 11.38
C VAL A 56 2.60 4.89 11.66
N THR A 57 3.24 5.58 12.60
CA THR A 57 2.89 6.95 12.99
C THR A 57 3.63 8.03 12.20
N ASP A 58 4.83 7.75 11.68
CA ASP A 58 5.56 8.69 10.83
C ASP A 58 5.03 8.59 9.39
N MET A 59 3.84 9.14 9.20
CA MET A 59 3.05 9.00 7.98
C MET A 59 2.48 10.35 7.55
N ILE A 60 2.40 10.57 6.23
CA ILE A 60 1.75 11.72 5.61
C ILE A 60 0.83 11.24 4.48
N THR A 61 -0.12 12.09 4.08
CA THR A 61 -0.93 11.86 2.90
C THR A 61 -0.54 12.77 1.74
N VAL A 62 -0.57 12.20 0.54
CA VAL A 62 -0.26 12.90 -0.70
C VAL A 62 -1.26 12.52 -1.78
N THR A 63 -1.46 13.38 -2.78
CA THR A 63 -2.39 13.13 -3.89
C THR A 63 -1.72 13.49 -5.21
N ASP A 64 -1.67 12.54 -6.14
CA ASP A 64 -1.25 12.78 -7.52
C ASP A 64 -1.89 11.72 -8.44
N LYS A 65 -2.89 12.14 -9.23
CA LYS A 65 -3.62 11.23 -10.12
C LYS A 65 -2.75 10.62 -11.20
N GLU A 66 -1.80 11.39 -11.74
CA GLU A 66 -1.00 10.94 -12.88
C GLU A 66 0.08 9.96 -12.45
N LEU A 67 0.75 10.25 -11.34
CA LEU A 67 1.92 9.51 -10.87
C LEU A 67 1.59 8.44 -9.82
N LEU A 68 0.54 8.64 -9.01
CA LEU A 68 0.13 7.68 -7.97
C LEU A 68 -1.15 6.91 -8.36
N GLY A 69 -1.75 7.25 -9.51
CA GLY A 69 -2.81 6.46 -10.14
C GLY A 69 -4.20 6.63 -9.54
N THR A 70 -4.39 7.59 -8.62
CA THR A 70 -5.68 7.92 -8.01
C THR A 70 -5.77 9.40 -7.65
N ASP A 71 -6.97 9.95 -7.72
CA ASP A 71 -7.34 11.28 -7.24
C ASP A 71 -7.61 11.32 -5.73
N LYS A 72 -7.61 10.17 -5.05
CA LYS A 72 -7.74 10.08 -3.60
C LYS A 72 -6.37 10.26 -2.92
N PRO A 73 -6.34 10.80 -1.68
CA PRO A 73 -5.12 10.80 -0.89
C PRO A 73 -4.60 9.39 -0.67
N VAL A 74 -3.29 9.21 -0.84
CA VAL A 74 -2.59 7.97 -0.52
C VAL A 74 -1.59 8.20 0.60
N ARG A 75 -1.37 7.15 1.39
CA ARG A 75 -0.46 7.18 2.53
C ARG A 75 0.99 7.00 2.10
N VAL A 76 1.87 7.73 2.76
CA VAL A 76 3.32 7.57 2.69
C VAL A 76 3.86 7.37 4.09
N TRP A 77 4.45 6.21 4.35
CA TRP A 77 5.15 5.92 5.60
C TRP A 77 6.64 6.20 5.45
N ARG A 78 7.27 6.72 6.50
CA ARG A 78 8.65 7.21 6.43
C ARG A 78 9.51 6.50 7.44
N ALA A 79 10.61 5.93 6.93
CA ALA A 79 11.62 5.28 7.74
C ALA A 79 12.74 6.27 8.04
N ARG A 80 13.09 6.37 9.31
CA ARG A 80 14.18 7.21 9.81
C ARG A 80 15.09 6.43 10.73
N LYS A 81 16.38 6.79 10.71
CA LYS A 81 17.40 6.27 11.63
C LYS A 81 18.16 7.45 12.21
N ASP A 82 18.23 7.53 13.54
CA ASP A 82 18.86 8.63 14.27
C ASP A 82 18.32 10.00 13.81
N GLY A 83 17.00 10.06 13.53
CA GLY A 83 16.32 11.25 13.00
C GLY A 83 16.56 11.56 11.51
N LYS A 84 17.41 10.80 10.82
CA LYS A 84 17.73 11.02 9.39
C LYS A 84 16.82 10.18 8.47
N PRO A 85 16.45 10.70 7.29
CA PRO A 85 15.62 9.96 6.33
C PRO A 85 16.37 8.76 5.76
N VAL A 86 15.71 7.59 5.75
CA VAL A 86 16.28 6.34 5.21
C VAL A 86 15.50 5.87 3.99
N ALA A 87 14.16 5.84 4.09
CA ALA A 87 13.29 5.37 3.03
C ALA A 87 11.87 5.91 3.20
N VAL A 88 11.10 5.86 2.12
CA VAL A 88 9.64 6.02 2.15
C VAL A 88 8.97 4.76 1.62
N ILE A 89 7.75 4.50 2.05
CA ILE A 89 6.87 3.47 1.51
C ILE A 89 5.61 4.20 1.04
N ILE A 90 5.37 4.22 -0.26
CA ILE A 90 4.25 4.92 -0.89
C ILE A 90 3.17 3.91 -1.27
N ASN A 91 1.93 4.15 -0.84
CA ASN A 91 0.77 3.34 -1.23
C ASN A 91 0.23 3.75 -2.62
N SER A 92 0.96 3.40 -3.68
CA SER A 92 0.59 3.74 -5.06
C SER A 92 -0.51 2.82 -5.62
N VAL A 93 -1.23 3.31 -6.63
CA VAL A 93 -2.28 2.55 -7.32
C VAL A 93 -1.87 2.34 -8.78
N ALA A 94 -1.97 1.10 -9.26
CA ALA A 94 -2.01 0.81 -10.69
C ALA A 94 -3.48 0.75 -11.13
N PRO A 95 -4.02 1.79 -11.79
CA PRO A 95 -5.44 1.83 -12.17
C PRO A 95 -5.77 0.90 -13.34
N ASP A 96 -4.75 0.51 -14.12
CA ASP A 96 -4.90 -0.18 -15.41
C ASP A 96 -4.75 -1.73 -15.29
N GLY A 97 -5.02 -2.32 -14.12
CA GLY A 97 -5.03 -3.78 -13.96
C GLY A 97 -6.16 -4.45 -14.75
N TYR A 98 -6.05 -5.76 -15.02
CA TYR A 98 -6.97 -6.44 -15.94
C TYR A 98 -8.41 -6.47 -15.39
N ASN A 99 -8.58 -6.77 -14.10
CA ASN A 99 -9.87 -6.82 -13.41
C ASN A 99 -10.06 -5.61 -12.47
N GLY A 100 -9.37 -4.50 -12.73
CA GLY A 100 -9.47 -3.26 -11.96
C GLY A 100 -8.16 -2.85 -11.31
N ARG A 101 -8.26 -1.93 -10.34
CA ARG A 101 -7.07 -1.33 -9.72
C ARG A 101 -6.28 -2.34 -8.87
N ILE A 102 -4.98 -2.13 -8.82
CA ILE A 102 -4.03 -2.88 -7.97
C ILE A 102 -3.40 -1.89 -6.99
N GLU A 103 -3.47 -2.18 -5.70
CA GLU A 103 -2.86 -1.37 -4.65
C GLU A 103 -1.47 -1.91 -4.30
N LEU A 104 -0.48 -1.03 -4.27
CA LEU A 104 0.94 -1.36 -4.16
C LEU A 104 1.59 -0.58 -3.03
N LEU A 105 2.39 -1.25 -2.19
CA LEU A 105 3.43 -0.60 -1.40
C LEU A 105 4.71 -0.57 -2.22
N VAL A 106 5.22 0.62 -2.49
CA VAL A 106 6.49 0.84 -3.20
C VAL A 106 7.46 1.48 -2.21
N ALA A 107 8.49 0.75 -1.81
CA ALA A 107 9.50 1.22 -0.88
C ALA A 107 10.72 1.75 -1.63
N ILE A 108 11.08 3.01 -1.36
CA ILE A 108 12.15 3.74 -2.05
C ILE A 108 13.09 4.29 -0.99
N ARG A 109 14.37 3.95 -1.11
CA ARG A 109 15.45 4.50 -0.27
C ARG A 109 15.63 5.99 -0.56
N GLN A 110 16.18 6.72 0.40
CA GLN A 110 16.48 8.14 0.30
C GLN A 110 17.36 8.51 -0.91
N ASP A 111 18.09 7.57 -1.52
CA ASP A 111 18.87 7.78 -2.74
C ASP A 111 18.06 7.61 -4.05
N GLY A 112 16.85 7.03 -4.00
CA GLY A 112 16.00 6.74 -5.15
C GLY A 112 15.99 5.27 -5.59
N THR A 113 16.69 4.39 -4.86
CA THR A 113 16.71 2.94 -5.11
C THR A 113 15.49 2.27 -4.51
N LEU A 114 14.86 1.35 -5.24
CA LEU A 114 13.78 0.51 -4.74
C LEU A 114 14.32 -0.50 -3.74
N LEU A 115 13.76 -0.48 -2.54
CA LEU A 115 13.92 -1.54 -1.56
C LEU A 115 13.00 -2.72 -1.87
N GLY A 116 11.87 -2.44 -2.52
CA GLY A 116 11.02 -3.45 -3.11
C GLY A 116 9.57 -3.01 -3.28
N VAL A 117 8.76 -3.93 -3.80
CA VAL A 117 7.33 -3.70 -4.06
C VAL A 117 6.49 -4.82 -3.47
N ARG A 118 5.35 -4.50 -2.87
CA ARG A 118 4.34 -5.49 -2.43
C ARG A 118 2.96 -5.11 -2.95
N VAL A 119 2.20 -6.12 -3.36
CA VAL A 119 0.78 -5.96 -3.68
C VAL A 119 -0.03 -6.11 -2.40
N ILE A 120 -0.90 -5.15 -2.12
CA ILE A 120 -1.79 -5.16 -0.95
C ILE A 120 -3.18 -5.69 -1.32
N SER A 121 -3.67 -5.32 -2.50
CA SER A 121 -5.01 -5.67 -2.97
C SER A 121 -5.09 -5.65 -4.49
N HIS A 122 -5.83 -6.61 -5.06
CA HIS A 122 -6.17 -6.67 -6.48
C HIS A 122 -7.35 -7.62 -6.71
N HIS A 123 -7.88 -7.62 -7.94
CA HIS A 123 -8.96 -8.51 -8.38
C HIS A 123 -8.56 -9.39 -9.58
N GLU A 124 -7.25 -9.48 -9.86
CA GLU A 124 -6.73 -10.26 -10.99
C GLU A 124 -7.11 -11.75 -10.91
N THR A 125 -7.22 -12.38 -12.07
CA THR A 125 -7.67 -13.77 -12.18
C THR A 125 -6.67 -14.74 -11.54
N PRO A 126 -7.11 -15.60 -10.59
CA PRO A 126 -6.26 -16.61 -9.98
C PRO A 126 -5.62 -17.57 -10.99
N GLY A 127 -4.33 -17.83 -10.84
CA GLY A 127 -3.54 -18.68 -11.75
C GLY A 127 -3.13 -18.01 -13.07
N LEU A 128 -3.47 -16.74 -13.29
CA LEU A 128 -3.07 -15.97 -14.47
C LEU A 128 -2.35 -14.67 -14.09
N GLY A 129 -3.07 -13.74 -13.45
CA GLY A 129 -2.56 -12.41 -13.12
C GLY A 129 -2.11 -12.24 -11.67
N ASP A 130 -2.47 -13.19 -10.79
CA ASP A 130 -2.15 -13.18 -9.36
C ASP A 130 -0.69 -13.53 -9.04
N ALA A 131 0.11 -13.87 -10.04
CA ALA A 131 1.56 -14.05 -9.89
C ALA A 131 2.29 -12.77 -9.43
N ILE A 132 1.63 -11.61 -9.41
CA ILE A 132 2.12 -10.38 -8.77
C ILE A 132 2.23 -10.48 -7.24
N GLU A 133 1.53 -11.44 -6.61
CA GLU A 133 1.61 -11.68 -5.18
C GLU A 133 2.95 -12.34 -4.81
N ALA A 134 3.66 -11.78 -3.84
CA ALA A 134 4.95 -12.30 -3.37
C ALA A 134 4.86 -13.75 -2.85
N GLU A 135 3.70 -14.18 -2.36
CA GLU A 135 3.46 -15.54 -1.86
C GLU A 135 3.31 -16.57 -3.00
N LYS A 136 2.99 -16.12 -4.23
CA LYS A 136 2.71 -16.99 -5.38
C LYS A 136 3.87 -17.05 -6.36
N SER A 137 4.64 -15.97 -6.50
CA SER A 137 5.82 -15.97 -7.37
C SER A 137 6.86 -14.93 -6.97
N ASN A 138 8.09 -15.11 -7.50
CA ASN A 138 9.19 -14.15 -7.32
C ASN A 138 9.11 -12.94 -8.26
N TRP A 139 8.07 -12.83 -9.08
CA TRP A 139 7.99 -11.77 -10.10
C TRP A 139 8.05 -10.37 -9.51
N ILE A 140 7.34 -10.12 -8.40
CA ILE A 140 7.31 -8.80 -7.76
C ILE A 140 8.65 -8.41 -7.13
N HIS A 141 9.54 -9.38 -6.87
CA HIS A 141 10.91 -9.12 -6.39
C HIS A 141 11.86 -8.68 -7.51
N SER A 142 11.44 -8.77 -8.78
CA SER A 142 12.24 -8.28 -9.90
C SER A 142 12.43 -6.76 -9.90
N PHE A 143 11.66 -6.03 -9.07
CA PHE A 143 11.81 -4.58 -8.89
C PHE A 143 12.91 -4.20 -7.89
N ASP A 144 13.36 -5.13 -7.05
CA ASP A 144 14.29 -4.87 -5.96
C ASP A 144 15.64 -4.37 -6.52
N ASN A 145 16.20 -3.31 -5.91
CA ASN A 145 17.45 -2.63 -6.32
C ASN A 145 17.41 -1.84 -7.63
N HIS A 146 16.28 -1.75 -8.32
CA HIS A 146 16.12 -0.83 -9.45
C HIS A 146 15.91 0.62 -8.99
N SER A 147 16.10 1.59 -9.87
CA SER A 147 15.89 3.02 -9.64
C SER A 147 15.29 3.69 -10.86
N LEU A 148 14.99 4.99 -10.77
CA LEU A 148 14.41 5.74 -11.89
C LEU A 148 15.28 5.68 -13.18
N LYS A 149 16.60 5.55 -13.02
CA LYS A 149 17.57 5.52 -14.12
C LYS A 149 18.14 4.12 -14.39
N ASP A 150 17.77 3.12 -13.57
CA ASP A 150 18.21 1.74 -13.73
C ASP A 150 17.03 0.77 -13.55
N PRO A 151 16.53 0.12 -14.61
CA PRO A 151 17.06 0.17 -15.98
C PRO A 151 16.84 1.54 -16.62
N ASP A 152 17.44 1.76 -17.81
CA ASP A 152 17.13 2.94 -18.64
C ASP A 152 15.61 3.16 -18.69
N PRO A 153 15.10 4.39 -18.51
CA PRO A 153 13.67 4.72 -18.54
C PRO A 153 12.87 4.07 -19.67
N LYS A 154 13.46 3.88 -20.85
CA LYS A 154 12.78 3.24 -21.99
C LYS A 154 12.51 1.74 -21.81
N HIS A 155 13.27 1.10 -20.91
CA HIS A 155 13.22 -0.33 -20.61
C HIS A 155 12.37 -0.66 -19.36
N TRP A 156 11.74 0.35 -18.73
CA TRP A 156 10.71 0.16 -17.70
C TRP A 156 9.39 -0.38 -18.29
N LYS A 157 9.45 -1.58 -18.85
CA LYS A 157 8.37 -2.28 -19.53
C LYS A 157 8.54 -3.79 -19.36
N VAL A 158 7.50 -4.54 -19.74
CA VAL A 158 7.66 -5.98 -19.87
C VAL A 158 8.55 -6.34 -21.07
N LYS A 159 9.22 -7.49 -21.05
CA LYS A 159 10.14 -7.96 -22.11
C LYS A 159 9.47 -8.00 -23.47
N ARG A 160 8.20 -8.40 -23.54
CA ARG A 160 7.40 -8.38 -24.78
C ARG A 160 7.28 -6.99 -25.42
N ASP A 161 7.44 -5.93 -24.63
CA ASP A 161 7.37 -4.53 -25.07
C ASP A 161 8.76 -3.87 -25.10
N GLY A 162 9.83 -4.67 -25.05
CA GLY A 162 11.22 -4.21 -25.13
C GLY A 162 11.83 -3.74 -23.80
N GLY A 163 11.25 -4.11 -22.66
CA GLY A 163 11.81 -3.82 -21.34
C GLY A 163 12.51 -5.02 -20.68
N VAL A 164 12.72 -4.92 -19.36
CA VAL A 164 13.46 -5.93 -18.58
C VAL A 164 12.58 -6.85 -17.74
N PHE A 165 11.32 -6.49 -17.49
CA PHE A 165 10.44 -7.24 -16.59
C PHE A 165 9.72 -8.37 -17.31
N ASP A 166 9.58 -9.54 -16.71
CA ASP A 166 8.85 -10.64 -17.36
C ASP A 166 7.35 -10.32 -17.51
N GLN A 167 6.70 -10.92 -18.52
CA GLN A 167 5.24 -10.94 -18.61
C GLN A 167 4.70 -12.31 -18.20
N PHE A 168 3.43 -12.37 -17.79
CA PHE A 168 2.75 -13.65 -17.58
C PHE A 168 2.18 -14.19 -18.89
N THR A 169 2.32 -15.50 -19.07
CA THR A 169 1.70 -16.22 -20.20
C THR A 169 0.18 -16.05 -20.13
N GLY A 170 -0.42 -15.51 -21.19
CA GLY A 170 -1.87 -15.28 -21.23
C GLY A 170 -2.39 -14.08 -20.42
N ALA A 171 -1.55 -13.38 -19.65
CA ALA A 171 -1.95 -12.25 -18.80
C ALA A 171 -0.92 -11.11 -18.83
N THR A 172 -0.79 -10.43 -19.98
CA THR A 172 0.20 -9.34 -20.15
C THR A 172 -0.28 -7.98 -19.63
N ILE A 173 -1.57 -7.80 -19.36
CA ILE A 173 -2.13 -6.51 -18.90
C ILE A 173 -1.68 -6.21 -17.46
N THR A 174 -1.81 -7.17 -16.55
CA THR A 174 -1.39 -7.07 -15.16
C THR A 174 0.07 -6.64 -14.95
N PRO A 175 1.08 -7.33 -15.50
CA PRO A 175 2.48 -6.96 -15.27
C PRO A 175 2.80 -5.59 -15.88
N ARG A 176 2.19 -5.22 -17.01
CA ARG A 176 2.35 -3.87 -17.59
C ARG A 176 1.84 -2.78 -16.66
N ALA A 177 0.66 -2.99 -16.06
CA ALA A 177 0.06 -2.04 -15.14
C ALA A 177 0.96 -1.81 -13.91
N VAL A 178 1.46 -2.89 -13.32
CA VAL A 178 2.34 -2.82 -12.14
C VAL A 178 3.67 -2.15 -12.49
N VAL A 179 4.35 -2.56 -13.57
CA VAL A 179 5.62 -1.93 -14.01
C VAL A 179 5.45 -0.42 -14.22
N LYS A 180 4.37 -0.02 -14.88
CA LYS A 180 4.04 1.40 -15.13
C LYS A 180 3.80 2.17 -13.82
N ALA A 181 3.06 1.59 -12.87
CA ALA A 181 2.78 2.23 -11.58
C ALA A 181 4.03 2.39 -10.71
N VAL A 182 4.90 1.36 -10.65
CA VAL A 182 6.16 1.43 -9.92
C VAL A 182 7.07 2.52 -10.50
N TYR A 183 7.23 2.55 -11.84
CA TYR A 183 8.03 3.59 -12.49
C TYR A 183 7.48 5.00 -12.23
N ARG A 184 6.16 5.19 -12.31
CA ARG A 184 5.52 6.49 -12.03
C ARG A 184 5.70 6.91 -10.57
N THR A 185 5.67 5.96 -9.64
CA THR A 185 5.93 6.23 -8.22
C THR A 185 7.38 6.68 -7.99
N LEU A 186 8.35 6.11 -8.71
CA LEU A 186 9.73 6.60 -8.71
C LEU A 186 9.84 8.02 -9.27
N VAL A 187 9.10 8.34 -10.33
CA VAL A 187 9.03 9.71 -10.87
C VAL A 187 8.44 10.68 -9.83
N TYR A 188 7.38 10.28 -9.14
CA TYR A 188 6.79 11.07 -8.06
C TYR A 188 7.80 11.32 -6.93
N PHE A 189 8.45 10.26 -6.45
CA PHE A 189 9.47 10.37 -5.42
C PHE A 189 10.60 11.32 -5.82
N GLU A 190 11.11 11.22 -7.06
CA GLU A 190 12.18 12.10 -7.52
C GLU A 190 11.77 13.59 -7.52
N LYS A 191 10.51 13.89 -7.86
CA LYS A 191 10.00 15.27 -7.89
C LYS A 191 9.72 15.83 -6.49
N HIS A 192 9.35 14.98 -5.53
CA HIS A 192 8.86 15.38 -4.20
C HIS A 192 9.75 14.90 -3.05
N ARG A 193 10.97 14.44 -3.34
CA ARG A 193 11.86 13.77 -2.37
C ARG A 193 11.97 14.53 -1.05
N ASP A 194 12.33 15.81 -1.11
CA ASP A 194 12.55 16.64 0.07
C ASP A 194 11.24 16.88 0.83
N GLU A 195 10.15 17.21 0.10
CA GLU A 195 8.81 17.39 0.68
C GLU A 195 8.34 16.15 1.45
N LEU A 196 8.56 14.96 0.90
CA LEU A 196 8.18 13.70 1.51
C LEU A 196 8.86 13.52 2.87
N PHE A 197 10.13 13.92 3.02
CA PHE A 197 10.87 13.74 4.28
C PHE A 197 10.73 14.89 5.26
N ASP A 198 10.42 16.11 4.80
CA ASP A 198 10.45 17.31 5.65
C ASP A 198 9.09 17.67 6.26
N ARG A 199 7.98 17.16 5.70
CA ARG A 199 6.63 17.41 6.25
C ARG A 199 6.46 16.87 7.67
N PRO A 200 5.73 17.55 8.57
CA PRO A 200 5.35 16.96 9.85
C PRO A 200 4.47 15.73 9.62
N ALA A 201 4.56 14.74 10.50
CA ALA A 201 3.69 13.56 10.45
C ALA A 201 2.23 13.96 10.74
N GLU A 202 1.29 13.34 10.06
CA GLU A 202 -0.15 13.57 10.23
C GLU A 202 -0.71 12.74 11.40
N PRO A 203 -1.62 13.30 12.22
CA PRO A 203 -2.24 12.57 13.32
C PRO A 203 -3.07 11.37 12.83
N MET A 204 -2.99 10.24 13.54
CA MET A 204 -3.71 9.01 13.18
C MET A 204 -5.26 9.17 13.16
N GLU A 205 -5.80 10.15 13.90
CA GLU A 205 -7.24 10.38 14.04
C GLU A 205 -7.91 10.98 12.78
N GLU A 206 -7.19 11.77 11.98
CA GLU A 206 -7.72 12.36 10.74
C GLU A 206 -8.00 11.32 9.65
N ILE A 207 -7.54 10.08 9.84
CA ILE A 207 -7.55 9.00 8.84
C ILE A 207 -8.78 8.08 9.00
N ARG A 208 -9.52 8.16 10.11
CA ARG A 208 -10.67 7.28 10.40
C ARG A 208 -11.91 7.54 9.53
N HIS A 209 -11.87 8.55 8.66
CA HIS A 209 -12.97 8.93 7.78
C HIS A 209 -12.75 8.48 6.33
N GLU A 210 -12.56 7.18 6.09
CA GLU A 210 -12.82 6.55 4.78
C GLU A 210 -13.38 5.13 4.95
#